data_AF-A0A7H4N4E6-F1
#
_entry.id   AF-A0A7H4N4E6-F1
#
_cell.length_a   1.000
_cell.length_b   1.000
_cell.length_c   1.000
_cell.angle_alpha   90.00
_cell.angle_beta   90.00
_cell.angle_gamma   90.00
#
_symmetry.space_group_name_H-M   'P 1'
#
loop_
_entity.id
_entity.type
_entity.pdbx_description
1 polymer ?
#
loop_
_entity_poly.entity_id
_entity_poly.type
_entity_poly.pdbx_seq_one_letter_code
_entity_poly.pdbx_strand_id
1 'polypeptide(L)' 'MNPILERAMDRILILHADHEQNASTSTVRTAGSSGANPFACIAAGIASLWGPAHGGANRSGAEDARRDQLR' A
#
# COMPACT_ATOMS: atom_id res chain seq x y z
N MET A 1 -16.24 -21.47 -3.40
CA MET A 1 -15.14 -20.49 -3.44
C MET A 1 -14.48 -20.61 -4.82
N ASN A 2 -14.08 -19.50 -5.47
CA ASN A 2 -13.58 -19.53 -6.86
C ASN A 2 -12.05 -19.71 -6.84
N PRO A 3 -11.50 -20.83 -7.36
CA PRO A 3 -10.07 -21.13 -7.25
C PRO A 3 -9.18 -20.14 -8.02
N ILE A 4 -9.71 -19.46 -9.04
CA ILE A 4 -8.99 -18.41 -9.76
C ILE A 4 -8.87 -17.17 -8.88
N LEU A 5 -9.95 -16.77 -8.20
CA LEU A 5 -9.95 -15.61 -7.32
C LEU A 5 -9.06 -15.83 -6.09
N GLU A 6 -9.09 -17.02 -5.50
CA GLU A 6 -8.21 -17.39 -4.39
C GLU A 6 -6.72 -17.23 -4.76
N ARG A 7 -6.32 -17.80 -5.91
CA ARG A 7 -4.94 -17.67 -6.41
C ARG A 7 -4.55 -16.23 -6.75
N ALA A 8 -5.50 -15.44 -7.25
CA ALA A 8 -5.26 -14.03 -7.54
C ALA A 8 -5.05 -13.21 -6.25
N MET A 9 -5.88 -13.44 -5.23
CA MET A 9 -5.74 -12.79 -3.93
C MET A 9 -4.42 -13.14 -3.26
N ASP A 10 -4.03 -14.41 -3.26
CA ASP A 10 -2.78 -14.87 -2.66
C ASP A 10 -1.56 -14.16 -3.30
N ARG A 11 -1.51 -14.10 -4.64
CA ARG A 11 -0.44 -13.37 -5.33
C ARG A 11 -0.44 -11.86 -5.04
N ILE A 12 -1.61 -11.22 -5.00
CA ILE A 12 -1.70 -9.79 -4.71
C ILE A 12 -1.15 -9.49 -3.32
N LEU A 13 -1.51 -10.31 -2.33
CA LEU A 13 -1.04 -10.15 -0.96
C LEU A 13 0.47 -10.39 -0.85
N ILE A 14 0.99 -11.43 -1.48
CA ILE A 14 2.44 -11.72 -1.49
C ILE A 14 3.21 -10.57 -2.14
N LEU A 15 2.72 -10.03 -3.26
CA LEU A 15 3.42 -8.96 -4.00
C LEU A 15 3.48 -7.64 -3.22
N HIS A 16 2.49 -7.35 -2.38
CA HIS A 16 2.43 -6.12 -1.58
C HIS A 16 2.97 -6.30 -0.16
N ALA A 17 3.47 -7.48 0.18
CA ALA A 17 3.83 -7.82 1.56
C ALA A 17 4.99 -6.97 2.11
N ASP A 18 6.01 -6.71 1.29
CA ASP A 18 7.12 -5.85 1.67
C ASP A 18 7.74 -5.20 0.44
N HIS A 19 8.25 -3.99 0.63
CA HIS A 19 9.02 -3.27 -0.37
C HIS A 19 10.11 -2.45 0.32
N GLU A 20 10.82 -3.10 1.24
CA GLU A 20 11.96 -2.59 1.99
C GLU A 20 11.65 -1.25 2.68
N GLN A 21 12.44 -0.19 2.43
CA GLN A 21 12.35 1.11 3.11
C GLN A 21 11.48 2.12 2.35
N ASN A 22 10.32 1.69 1.83
CA ASN A 22 9.33 2.61 1.27
C ASN A 22 8.83 3.64 2.31
N ALA A 23 8.13 4.69 1.84
CA ALA A 23 7.71 5.80 2.67
C ALA A 23 6.88 5.36 3.90
N SER A 24 5.89 4.48 3.71
CA SER A 24 5.07 3.98 4.83
C SER A 24 5.85 3.12 5.81
N THR A 25 6.74 2.22 5.34
CA THR A 25 7.57 1.41 6.23
C THR A 25 8.53 2.28 7.05
N SER A 26 9.12 3.29 6.42
CA SER A 26 9.98 4.27 7.10
C SER A 26 9.19 5.09 8.14
N THR A 27 7.95 5.47 7.86
CA THR A 27 7.06 6.15 8.82
C THR A 27 6.75 5.27 10.04
N VAL A 28 6.42 3.99 9.84
CA VAL A 28 6.20 3.03 10.94
C VAL A 28 7.43 2.95 11.83
N ARG A 29 8.63 2.87 11.23
CA ARG A 29 9.90 2.77 11.96
C ARG A 29 10.21 4.04 12.77
N THR A 30 10.01 5.21 12.17
CA THR A 30 10.20 6.50 12.85
C THR A 30 9.19 6.71 13.98
N ALA A 31 7.93 6.34 13.80
CA ALA A 31 6.94 6.40 14.88
C ALA A 31 7.33 5.46 16.03
N GLY A 32 7.71 4.23 15.69
CA GLY A 32 8.11 3.20 16.66
C GLY A 32 9.38 3.53 17.44
N SER A 33 10.32 4.30 16.89
CA SER A 33 11.58 4.62 17.58
C SER A 33 11.38 5.46 18.85
N SER A 34 10.22 6.08 19.03
CA SER A 34 9.82 6.79 20.25
C SER A 34 9.21 5.88 21.34
N GLY A 35 9.04 4.59 21.06
CA GLY A 35 8.30 3.65 21.93
C GLY A 35 6.77 3.75 21.79
N ALA A 36 6.27 4.35 20.71
CA ALA A 36 4.85 4.46 20.45
C ALA A 36 4.18 3.08 20.32
N ASN A 37 2.90 3.00 20.71
CA ASN A 37 2.10 1.79 20.60
C ASN A 37 2.11 1.25 19.16
N PRO A 38 2.33 -0.06 18.92
CA PRO A 38 2.38 -0.64 17.58
C PRO A 38 1.16 -0.33 16.70
N PHE A 39 -0.05 -0.28 17.25
CA PHE A 39 -1.26 0.10 16.51
C PHE A 39 -1.20 1.54 16.02
N ALA A 40 -0.64 2.45 16.83
CA ALA A 40 -0.41 3.83 16.43
C ALA A 40 0.67 3.95 15.34
N CYS A 41 1.74 3.14 15.42
CA CYS A 41 2.77 3.08 14.39
C CYS A 41 2.21 2.63 13.04
N ILE A 42 1.36 1.59 13.03
CA ILE A 42 0.69 1.11 11.81
C ILE A 42 -0.28 2.16 11.27
N ALA A 43 -1.05 2.84 12.13
CA ALA A 43 -1.93 3.93 11.69
C ALA A 43 -1.14 5.06 11.00
N ALA A 44 0.03 5.42 11.51
CA ALA A 44 0.93 6.39 10.86
C ALA A 44 1.45 5.87 9.51
N GLY A 45 1.80 4.59 9.41
CA GLY A 45 2.17 3.94 8.15
C GLY A 45 1.05 3.99 7.10
N ILE A 46 -0.19 3.70 7.49
CA ILE A 46 -1.37 3.78 6.61
C ILE A 46 -1.60 5.20 6.12
N ALA A 47 -1.44 6.20 6.99
CA ALA A 47 -1.56 7.61 6.61
C ALA A 47 -0.52 8.00 5.52
N SER A 48 0.72 7.53 5.66
CA SER A 48 1.78 7.72 4.64
C SER A 48 1.47 6.95 3.34
N LEU A 49 0.94 5.72 3.45
CA LEU A 49 0.52 4.89 2.31
C LEU A 49 -0.58 5.55 1.47
N TRP A 50 -1.49 6.28 2.09
CA TRP A 50 -2.61 6.92 1.39
C TRP A 50 -2.17 8.06 0.44
N GLY A 51 -0.95 8.58 0.57
CA GLY A 51 -0.45 9.64 -0.31
C GLY A 51 -0.57 9.29 -1.81
N PRO A 52 -0.90 10.26 -2.68
CA PRO A 52 -1.06 10.01 -4.13
C PRO A 52 0.23 9.52 -4.81
N ALA A 53 1.39 9.86 -4.25
CA ALA A 53 2.70 9.42 -4.73
C ALA A 53 3.17 8.08 -4.13
N HIS A 54 2.34 7.42 -3.30
CA HIS A 54 2.65 6.13 -2.70
C HIS A 54 1.54 5.12 -3.03
N GLY A 55 0.77 4.62 -2.06
CA GLY A 55 -0.32 3.65 -2.30
C GLY A 55 -1.51 4.24 -3.06
N GLY A 56 -1.70 5.57 -3.02
CA GLY A 56 -2.69 6.27 -3.83
C GLY A 56 -2.42 6.20 -5.34
N ALA A 57 -1.17 5.91 -5.74
CA ALA A 57 -0.76 5.85 -7.14
C ALA A 57 -1.47 4.75 -7.94
N ASN A 58 -1.88 3.66 -7.28
CA ASN A 58 -2.63 2.59 -7.95
C ASN A 58 -4.00 3.08 -8.44
N ARG A 59 -4.68 3.90 -7.64
CA ARG A 59 -5.97 4.48 -8.03
C ARG A 59 -5.79 5.49 -9.16
N SER A 60 -4.82 6.41 -9.02
CA SER A 60 -4.57 7.41 -10.07
C SER A 60 -4.11 6.76 -11.37
N GLY A 61 -3.23 5.76 -11.31
CA GLY A 61 -2.77 5.02 -12.49
C GLY A 61 -3.89 4.24 -13.17
N ALA A 62 -4.81 3.62 -12.41
CA ALA A 62 -5.99 2.98 -12.99
C ALA A 62 -6.95 4.00 -13.63
N GLU A 63 -7.11 5.18 -13.04
CA GLU A 63 -7.90 6.28 -13.61
C GLU A 63 -7.26 6.86 -14.88
N ASP A 64 -5.95 7.02 -14.90
CA ASP A 64 -5.19 7.52 -16.04
C ASP A 64 -5.18 6.50 -17.18
N ALA A 65 -4.94 5.21 -16.90
CA ALA A 65 -5.03 4.15 -17.90
C ALA A 65 -6.45 4.04 -18.50
N ARG A 66 -7.50 4.26 -17.70
CA ARG A 66 -8.87 4.33 -18.19
C ARG A 66 -9.11 5.56 -19.07
N ARG A 67 -8.51 6.71 -18.76
CA ARG A 67 -8.60 7.93 -19.59
C ARG A 67 -7.89 7.76 -20.93
N ASP A 68 -6.77 7.06 -20.97
CA ASP A 68 -6.03 6.80 -22.21
C ASP A 68 -6.77 5.85 -23.15
N GLN A 69 -7.62 4.94 -22.65
CA GLN A 69 -8.49 4.10 -23.49
C GLN A 69 -9.66 4.85 -24.14
N LEU A 70 -9.94 6.08 -23.68
CA LEU A 70 -11.02 6.93 -24.19
C LEU A 70 -10.52 8.00 -25.17
N ARG A 71 -9.23 8.02 -25.48
CA ARG A 71 -8.58 8.88 -26.47
C ARG A 71 -8.25 8.09 -27.72
#